data_AF-A0A6I9NX75-F1
#
_entry.id   AF-A0A6I9NX75-F1
#
_cell.length_a   1.000
_cell.length_b   1.000
_cell.length_c   1.000
_cell.angle_alpha   90.00
_cell.angle_beta   90.00
_cell.angle_gamma   90.00
#
_symmetry.space_group_name_H-M   'P 1'
#
loop_
_entity.id
_entity.type
_entity.pdbx_description
1 polymer ?
#
loop_
_entity_poly.entity_id
_entity_poly.type
_entity_poly.pdbx_seq_one_letter_code
_entity_poly.pdbx_strand_id
1 'polypeptide(L)'
;MALPLEKIKGLTPFDEVIDNVNYILAEAGAAAECSFGNNILTTFNNRRYENKMPQSCYQVLAQDCTNELKFMVLLKKDQIEQNYINVKIADIDIDLYHKNSEVIIKVNGMEIPINNLPYQHPIAPIQIKPKGEGISVFAPSLGLHEVYYDKNSWTIKVVDWMKGQTCGLCGKADGEIRQEYRTPNGRLTKSAVSFAHSWVLPAESCRDTTECRMKLESVQLESQIHIHGQESKCFSVEPVLRCLSGCFPVKTTSVTVGYHCLPADAAQNYPENIYDKSVDLRETAEAHLACSCTAQCV
;
A
#
# COMPACT_ATOMS: atom_id res chain seq x y z
N MET A 1 -27.07 24.30 52.22
CA MET A 1 -27.12 23.84 50.82
C MET A 1 -26.36 24.88 50.00
N ALA A 2 -25.18 24.53 49.51
CA ALA A 2 -24.24 25.48 48.91
C ALA A 2 -23.93 25.06 47.46
N LEU A 3 -24.25 25.97 46.51
CA LEU A 3 -23.37 26.64 45.53
C LEU A 3 -22.52 25.81 44.50
N PRO A 4 -22.08 26.42 43.38
CA PRO A 4 -22.39 25.96 42.02
C PRO A 4 -21.17 25.64 41.13
N LEU A 5 -21.46 25.25 39.87
CA LEU A 5 -20.55 25.05 38.74
C LEU A 5 -19.68 26.29 38.44
N GLU A 6 -18.36 26.17 38.61
CA GLU A 6 -17.32 26.71 37.71
C GLU A 6 -15.91 26.22 38.11
N LYS A 7 -15.01 26.16 37.13
CA LYS A 7 -13.57 25.82 37.16
C LYS A 7 -13.18 24.37 36.85
N ILE A 8 -12.94 24.11 35.57
CA ILE A 8 -11.78 23.32 35.14
C ILE A 8 -11.01 24.13 34.10
N LYS A 9 -10.17 25.05 34.58
CA LYS A 9 -8.94 25.46 33.90
C LYS A 9 -7.80 24.87 34.72
N GLY A 10 -7.01 24.00 34.10
CA GLY A 10 -5.86 23.38 34.74
C GLY A 10 -5.18 22.39 33.80
N LEU A 11 -4.22 22.89 33.02
CA LEU A 11 -3.17 22.09 32.39
C LEU A 11 -2.58 21.13 33.45
N THR A 12 -2.59 19.83 33.19
CA THR A 12 -1.89 18.83 34.00
C THR A 12 -1.29 17.74 33.09
N PRO A 13 -0.16 17.14 33.47
CA PRO A 13 0.82 16.49 32.60
C PRO A 13 0.46 15.03 32.27
N PHE A 14 -0.78 14.79 31.87
CA PHE A 14 -1.31 13.42 31.70
C PHE A 14 -1.18 12.87 30.28
N ASP A 15 -0.93 13.71 29.27
CA ASP A 15 -0.77 13.25 27.89
C ASP A 15 0.49 12.35 27.73
N GLU A 16 1.61 12.70 28.38
CA GLU A 16 2.82 11.87 28.40
C GLU A 16 2.61 10.50 29.08
N VAL A 17 1.73 10.43 30.08
CA VAL A 17 1.47 9.20 30.83
C VAL A 17 0.56 8.26 30.03
N ILE A 18 -0.43 8.80 29.31
CA ILE A 18 -1.32 8.00 28.46
C ILE A 18 -0.54 7.43 27.28
N ASP A 19 0.36 8.21 26.66
CA ASP A 19 1.21 7.72 25.57
C ASP A 19 2.17 6.61 26.04
N ASN A 20 2.76 6.73 27.25
CA ASN A 20 3.60 5.68 27.83
C ASN A 20 2.81 4.42 28.22
N VAL A 21 1.59 4.55 28.72
CA VAL A 21 0.74 3.40 29.05
C VAL A 21 0.26 2.69 27.78
N ASN A 22 -0.11 3.44 26.73
CA ASN A 22 -0.41 2.88 25.42
C ASN A 22 0.80 2.18 24.79
N TYR A 23 2.00 2.74 24.95
CA TYR A 23 3.25 2.13 24.51
C TYR A 23 3.50 0.78 25.22
N ILE A 24 3.38 0.74 26.55
CA ILE A 24 3.59 -0.50 27.34
C ILE A 24 2.50 -1.55 27.04
N LEU A 25 1.25 -1.15 26.84
CA LEU A 25 0.17 -2.06 26.47
C LEU A 25 0.33 -2.62 25.06
N ALA A 26 0.85 -1.83 24.11
CA ALA A 26 1.15 -2.31 22.76
C ALA A 26 2.42 -3.20 22.68
N GLU A 27 3.31 -3.13 23.68
CA GLU A 27 4.45 -4.04 23.83
C GLU A 27 4.02 -5.36 24.52
N ALA A 28 2.96 -5.34 25.33
CA ALA A 28 2.42 -6.50 26.05
C ALA A 28 1.27 -7.23 25.30
N GLY A 29 0.51 -6.54 24.45
CA GLY A 29 -0.47 -7.10 23.52
C GLY A 29 0.16 -7.28 22.15
N ALA A 30 -0.03 -8.42 21.49
CA ALA A 30 0.56 -8.68 20.18
C ALA A 30 -0.01 -7.70 19.13
N ALA A 31 0.63 -6.55 18.95
CA ALA A 31 0.41 -5.64 17.84
C ALA A 31 0.43 -6.46 16.54
N ALA A 32 -0.53 -6.22 15.66
CA ALA A 32 -0.55 -6.94 14.38
C ALA A 32 0.66 -6.49 13.56
N GLU A 33 1.48 -7.45 13.14
CA GLU A 33 2.74 -7.19 12.45
C GLU A 33 2.67 -7.63 10.99
N CYS A 34 3.03 -6.71 10.09
CA CYS A 34 3.28 -6.95 8.68
C CYS A 34 4.75 -6.71 8.42
N SER A 35 5.40 -7.57 7.66
CA SER A 35 6.85 -7.48 7.45
C SER A 35 7.27 -7.88 6.06
N PHE A 36 8.44 -7.39 5.68
CA PHE A 36 9.15 -7.84 4.48
C PHE A 36 10.57 -8.22 4.85
N GLY A 37 10.96 -9.41 4.41
CA GLY A 37 12.33 -9.90 4.54
C GLY A 37 12.55 -11.08 3.61
N ASN A 38 13.78 -11.23 3.10
CA ASN A 38 14.13 -12.29 2.14
C ASN A 38 13.20 -12.32 0.92
N ASN A 39 12.82 -11.14 0.39
CA ASN A 39 11.90 -10.96 -0.74
C ASN A 39 10.46 -11.48 -0.52
N ILE A 40 10.07 -11.78 0.71
CA ILE A 40 8.71 -12.23 1.06
C ILE A 40 8.03 -11.18 1.90
N LEU A 41 6.83 -10.77 1.47
CA LEU A 41 5.91 -9.98 2.27
C LEU A 41 5.05 -10.93 3.12
N THR A 42 4.95 -10.65 4.41
CA THR A 42 4.08 -11.31 5.37
C THR A 42 3.05 -10.29 5.87
N THR A 43 1.78 -10.56 5.62
CA THR A 43 0.65 -9.70 6.04
C THR A 43 0.42 -9.76 7.56
N PHE A 44 -0.44 -8.89 8.08
CA PHE A 44 -0.88 -8.90 9.47
C PHE A 44 -1.50 -10.23 9.92
N ASN A 45 -2.16 -10.96 9.01
CA ASN A 45 -2.74 -12.27 9.27
C ASN A 45 -1.79 -13.43 8.90
N ASN A 46 -0.47 -13.17 8.79
CA ASN A 46 0.58 -14.14 8.49
C ASN A 46 0.50 -14.80 7.09
N ARG A 47 -0.27 -14.25 6.15
CA ARG A 47 -0.21 -14.67 4.74
C ARG A 47 1.10 -14.22 4.13
N ARG A 48 1.82 -15.15 3.49
CA ARG A 48 3.13 -14.91 2.87
C ARG A 48 3.04 -14.99 1.35
N TYR A 49 3.64 -14.03 0.64
CA TYR A 49 3.74 -14.07 -0.82
C TYR A 49 4.89 -13.18 -1.33
N GLU A 50 5.32 -13.42 -2.57
CA GLU A 50 6.30 -12.58 -3.26
C GLU A 50 5.59 -11.39 -3.92
N ASN A 51 6.00 -10.16 -3.61
CA ASN A 51 5.44 -8.96 -4.23
C ASN A 51 6.15 -8.65 -5.56
N LYS A 52 5.49 -8.95 -6.69
CA LYS A 52 5.96 -8.60 -8.04
C LYS A 52 5.70 -7.12 -8.33
N MET A 53 6.49 -6.26 -7.70
CA MET A 53 6.30 -4.81 -7.71
C MET A 53 6.72 -4.14 -9.04
N PRO A 54 5.94 -3.18 -9.57
CA PRO A 54 6.36 -2.36 -10.70
C PRO A 54 7.39 -1.29 -10.31
N GLN A 55 8.30 -0.98 -11.23
CA GLN A 55 9.34 0.04 -11.05
C GLN A 55 8.74 1.45 -10.96
N SER A 56 9.33 2.28 -10.10
CA SER A 56 8.99 3.70 -9.92
C SER A 56 7.56 4.01 -9.44
N CYS A 57 6.76 2.99 -9.14
CA CYS A 57 5.41 3.17 -8.63
C CYS A 57 5.36 3.01 -7.11
N TYR A 58 4.50 3.79 -6.46
CA TYR A 58 4.15 3.55 -5.08
C TYR A 58 3.12 2.41 -4.98
N GLN A 59 3.26 1.59 -3.95
CA GLN A 59 2.25 0.64 -3.51
C GLN A 59 1.84 0.95 -2.07
N VAL A 60 0.54 0.85 -1.78
CA VAL A 60 0.02 1.03 -0.42
C VAL A 60 0.31 -0.23 0.40
N LEU A 61 1.24 -0.15 1.35
CA LEU A 61 1.52 -1.25 2.28
C LEU A 61 0.38 -1.37 3.30
N ALA A 62 0.09 -0.29 4.02
CA ALA A 62 -0.97 -0.23 5.02
C ALA A 62 -1.47 1.21 5.15
N GLN A 63 -2.77 1.40 5.30
CA GLN A 63 -3.36 2.70 5.61
C GLN A 63 -4.57 2.55 6.53
N ASP A 64 -4.95 3.64 7.20
CA ASP A 64 -6.23 3.73 7.91
C ASP A 64 -7.38 3.75 6.89
N CYS A 65 -8.29 2.78 6.99
CA CYS A 65 -9.45 2.66 6.09
C CYS A 65 -10.77 2.88 6.82
N THR A 66 -10.73 3.63 7.91
CA THR A 66 -11.90 4.26 8.55
C THR A 66 -12.32 5.52 7.80
N ASN A 67 -13.29 6.26 8.34
CA ASN A 67 -13.74 7.53 7.76
C ASN A 67 -12.68 8.65 7.87
N GLU A 68 -11.66 8.47 8.72
CA GLU A 68 -10.57 9.42 8.93
C GLU A 68 -9.25 8.75 8.57
N LEU A 69 -8.66 9.13 7.44
CA LEU A 69 -7.35 8.61 7.03
C LEU A 69 -6.24 9.19 7.93
N LYS A 70 -5.92 8.53 9.04
CA LYS A 70 -4.91 8.99 10.01
C LYS A 70 -3.47 8.73 9.55
N PHE A 71 -3.23 7.63 8.84
CA PHE A 71 -1.90 7.30 8.31
C PHE A 71 -1.99 6.51 6.99
N MET A 72 -0.91 6.58 6.22
CA MET A 72 -0.66 5.73 5.05
C MET A 72 0.82 5.42 4.97
N VAL A 73 1.18 4.15 4.76
CA VAL A 73 2.55 3.68 4.55
C VAL A 73 2.67 3.19 3.12
N LEU A 74 3.57 3.79 2.37
CA LEU A 74 3.82 3.52 0.97
C LEU A 74 5.19 2.87 0.79
N LEU A 75 5.27 1.93 -0.13
CA LEU A 75 6.52 1.36 -0.63
C LEU A 75 6.75 1.82 -2.06
N LYS A 76 7.97 2.19 -2.39
CA LYS A 76 8.47 2.35 -3.75
C LYS A 76 9.80 1.62 -3.88
N LYS A 77 10.12 1.16 -5.08
CA LYS A 77 11.49 0.76 -5.44
C LYS A 77 12.15 1.88 -6.22
N ASP A 78 13.34 2.27 -5.81
CA ASP A 78 14.15 3.24 -6.54
C ASP A 78 14.77 2.62 -7.82
N GLN A 79 15.59 3.41 -8.52
CA GLN A 79 16.20 2.99 -9.78
C GLN A 79 17.19 1.81 -9.65
N ILE A 80 17.70 1.56 -8.43
CA ILE A 80 18.61 0.44 -8.12
C ILE A 80 17.89 -0.66 -7.32
N GLU A 81 16.56 -0.70 -7.40
CA GLU A 81 15.69 -1.71 -6.80
C GLU A 81 15.67 -1.74 -5.27
N GLN A 82 16.16 -0.67 -4.61
CA GLN A 82 16.13 -0.52 -3.15
C GLN A 82 14.76 -0.03 -2.69
N ASN A 83 14.35 -0.49 -1.51
CA ASN A 83 13.09 -0.09 -0.90
C ASN A 83 13.17 1.36 -0.42
N TYR A 84 12.15 2.13 -0.74
CA TYR A 84 11.88 3.47 -0.26
C TYR A 84 10.52 3.45 0.43
N ILE A 85 10.49 3.74 1.72
CA ILE A 85 9.27 3.80 2.52
C ILE A 85 8.89 5.27 2.71
N ASN A 86 7.64 5.62 2.43
CA ASN A 86 7.07 6.92 2.76
C ASN A 86 5.91 6.71 3.74
N VAL A 87 5.98 7.36 4.90
CA VAL A 87 4.92 7.37 5.92
C VAL A 87 4.24 8.74 5.86
N LYS A 88 2.96 8.75 5.51
CA LYS A 88 2.12 9.94 5.47
C LYS A 88 1.23 9.99 6.70
N ILE A 89 1.29 11.11 7.43
CA ILE A 89 0.43 11.41 8.58
C ILE A 89 -0.06 12.85 8.42
N ALA A 90 -1.35 13.03 8.13
CA ALA A 90 -1.91 14.34 7.77
C ALA A 90 -1.10 15.01 6.64
N ASP A 91 -0.50 16.19 6.89
CA ASP A 91 0.36 16.95 5.99
C ASP A 91 1.87 16.64 6.17
N ILE A 92 2.20 15.63 6.97
CA ILE A 92 3.57 15.23 7.28
C ILE A 92 3.97 14.03 6.43
N ASP A 93 5.07 14.21 5.70
CA ASP A 93 5.74 13.21 4.87
C ASP A 93 7.05 12.77 5.51
N ILE A 94 7.18 11.48 5.84
CA ILE A 94 8.40 10.90 6.39
C ILE A 94 8.96 9.88 5.41
N ASP A 95 10.12 10.19 4.84
CA ASP A 95 10.81 9.31 3.90
C ASP A 95 11.93 8.55 4.59
N LEU A 96 11.94 7.23 4.43
CA LEU A 96 12.98 6.33 4.88
C LEU A 96 13.54 5.59 3.66
N TYR A 97 14.81 5.80 3.36
CA TYR A 97 15.47 5.13 2.25
C TYR A 97 16.95 5.01 2.52
N HIS A 98 17.59 4.13 1.77
CA HIS A 98 19.00 3.85 1.95
C HIS A 98 19.85 4.61 0.92
N LYS A 99 20.97 5.19 1.36
CA LYS A 99 21.96 5.83 0.48
C LYS A 99 23.35 5.58 1.04
N ASN A 100 24.28 5.10 0.20
CA ASN A 100 25.69 4.90 0.57
C ASN A 100 25.94 4.04 1.84
N SER A 101 25.08 3.06 2.13
CA SER A 101 25.15 2.23 3.37
C SER A 101 24.54 2.85 4.62
N GLU A 102 23.85 3.99 4.50
CA GLU A 102 23.18 4.65 5.62
C GLU A 102 21.68 4.78 5.33
N VAL A 103 20.86 4.68 6.39
CA VAL A 103 19.44 5.03 6.33
C VAL A 103 19.31 6.54 6.40
N ILE A 104 18.72 7.12 5.36
CA ILE A 104 18.38 8.53 5.27
C ILE A 104 16.94 8.72 5.72
N ILE A 105 16.72 9.74 6.54
CA ILE A 105 15.42 10.13 7.08
C ILE A 105 15.13 11.53 6.60
N LYS A 106 13.98 11.75 5.96
CA LYS A 106 13.47 13.09 5.68
C LYS A 106 12.12 13.29 6.30
N VAL A 107 11.88 14.47 6.86
CA VAL A 107 10.57 14.93 7.32
C VAL A 107 10.22 16.18 6.53
N ASN A 108 9.14 16.12 5.74
CA ASN A 108 8.72 17.18 4.82
C ASN A 108 9.85 17.65 3.89
N GLY A 109 10.62 16.68 3.36
CA GLY A 109 11.76 16.92 2.48
C GLY A 109 13.05 17.38 3.17
N MET A 110 13.00 17.72 4.47
CA MET A 110 14.19 18.10 5.26
C MET A 110 14.85 16.86 5.86
N GLU A 111 16.14 16.69 5.61
CA GLU A 111 16.91 15.57 6.14
C GLU A 111 17.13 15.74 7.65
N ILE A 112 16.87 14.67 8.41
CA ILE A 112 17.16 14.59 9.85
C ILE A 112 18.46 13.79 10.02
N PRO A 113 19.57 14.43 10.42
CA PRO A 113 20.82 13.71 10.67
C PRO A 113 20.63 12.64 11.74
N ILE A 114 21.29 11.49 11.58
CA ILE A 114 21.22 10.37 12.54
C ILE A 114 21.63 10.84 13.96
N ASN A 115 22.60 11.75 14.05
CA ASN A 115 23.07 12.33 15.32
C ASN A 115 22.02 13.20 16.03
N ASN A 116 20.93 13.57 15.35
CA ASN A 116 19.83 14.36 15.90
C ASN A 116 18.64 13.48 16.32
N LEU A 117 18.81 12.16 16.33
CA LEU A 117 17.82 11.23 16.88
C LEU A 117 18.03 11.02 18.39
N PRO A 118 16.96 10.79 19.18
CA PRO A 118 15.58 10.65 18.75
C PRO A 118 14.95 11.98 18.31
N TYR A 119 14.22 11.95 17.20
CA TYR A 119 13.47 13.10 16.71
C TYR A 119 12.04 13.03 17.23
N GLN A 120 11.57 14.13 17.85
CA GLN A 120 10.18 14.32 18.22
C GLN A 120 9.59 15.41 17.33
N HIS A 121 8.50 15.11 16.64
CA HIS A 121 7.84 16.11 15.81
C HIS A 121 7.21 17.19 16.72
N PRO A 122 7.31 18.49 16.38
CA PRO A 122 6.93 19.58 17.28
C PRO A 122 5.42 19.71 17.55
N ILE A 123 4.57 19.19 16.66
CA ILE A 123 3.12 19.38 16.69
C ILE A 123 2.37 18.04 16.68
N ALA A 124 2.63 17.19 15.68
CA ALA A 124 2.08 15.84 15.63
C ALA A 124 2.74 14.86 16.63
N PRO A 125 2.00 13.85 17.11
CA PRO A 125 2.48 12.83 18.05
C PRO A 125 3.33 11.77 17.31
N ILE A 126 4.44 12.22 16.72
CA ILE A 126 5.35 11.40 15.92
C ILE A 126 6.73 11.39 16.58
N GLN A 127 7.31 10.21 16.68
CA GLN A 127 8.65 10.01 17.19
C GLN A 127 9.47 9.13 16.25
N ILE A 128 10.73 9.48 16.01
CA ILE A 128 11.65 8.71 15.18
C ILE A 128 12.88 8.36 16.02
N LYS A 129 13.25 7.08 16.07
CA LYS A 129 14.32 6.56 16.93
C LYS A 129 15.20 5.56 16.16
N PRO A 130 16.50 5.48 16.47
CA PRO A 130 17.31 4.36 16.03
C PRO A 130 16.86 3.07 16.73
N LYS A 131 16.87 1.95 16.00
CA LYS A 131 16.57 0.61 16.53
C LYS A 131 17.45 -0.41 15.82
N GLY A 132 18.36 -1.06 16.54
CA GLY A 132 19.32 -1.98 15.91
C GLY A 132 20.12 -1.29 14.81
N GLU A 133 20.09 -1.85 13.59
CA GLU A 133 20.76 -1.28 12.41
C GLU A 133 19.85 -0.35 11.59
N GLY A 134 18.60 -0.17 12.00
CA GLY A 134 17.58 0.58 11.28
C GLY A 134 16.99 1.75 12.07
N ILE A 135 15.88 2.26 11.54
CA ILE A 135 15.13 3.39 12.08
C ILE A 135 13.68 2.97 12.31
N SER A 136 13.11 3.38 13.44
CA SER A 136 11.69 3.20 13.76
C SER A 136 10.98 4.55 13.83
N VAL A 137 9.82 4.63 13.17
CA VAL A 137 8.85 5.73 13.27
C VAL A 137 7.65 5.26 14.08
N PHE A 138 7.26 6.03 15.10
CA PHE A 138 6.16 5.73 16.01
C PHE A 138 5.11 6.83 15.94
N ALA A 139 3.83 6.45 15.82
CA ALA A 139 2.68 7.34 15.96
C ALA A 139 1.46 6.59 16.55
N PRO A 140 1.59 5.97 17.75
CA PRO A 140 0.62 5.03 18.28
C PRO A 140 -0.76 5.65 18.55
N SER A 141 -0.81 6.94 18.94
CA SER A 141 -2.08 7.67 19.12
C SER A 141 -2.85 7.87 17.82
N LEU A 142 -2.20 7.70 16.67
CA LEU A 142 -2.78 7.74 15.33
C LEU A 142 -3.03 6.36 14.74
N GLY A 143 -2.77 5.28 15.48
CA GLY A 143 -3.01 3.91 15.05
C GLY A 143 -1.77 3.17 14.55
N LEU A 144 -0.70 3.91 14.23
CA LEU A 144 0.54 3.36 13.69
C LEU A 144 1.54 3.12 14.83
N HIS A 145 1.61 1.89 15.33
CA HIS A 145 2.47 1.55 16.46
C HIS A 145 3.95 1.72 16.11
N GLU A 146 4.41 1.10 15.03
CA GLU A 146 5.82 1.16 14.61
C GLU A 146 5.94 0.94 13.09
N VAL A 147 6.70 1.78 12.40
CA VAL A 147 7.28 1.47 11.08
C VAL A 147 8.78 1.37 11.26
N TYR A 148 9.31 0.16 11.20
CA TYR A 148 10.74 -0.13 11.24
C TYR A 148 11.27 -0.33 9.82
N TYR A 149 12.43 0.24 9.52
CA TYR A 149 13.10 0.10 8.23
C TYR A 149 14.61 -0.05 8.43
N ASP A 150 15.19 -1.04 7.77
CA ASP A 150 16.63 -1.19 7.60
C ASP A 150 16.99 -1.52 6.14
N LYS A 151 18.26 -1.85 5.90
CA LYS A 151 18.78 -2.14 4.57
C LYS A 151 18.04 -3.27 3.83
N ASN A 152 17.59 -4.30 4.55
CA ASN A 152 17.11 -5.54 3.95
C ASN A 152 15.64 -5.83 4.27
N SER A 153 15.05 -5.13 5.22
CA SER A 153 13.75 -5.44 5.78
C SER A 153 12.99 -4.19 6.21
N TRP A 154 11.68 -4.35 6.32
CA TRP A 154 10.81 -3.40 6.98
C TRP A 154 9.72 -4.14 7.73
N THR A 155 9.20 -3.50 8.77
CA THR A 155 8.09 -4.01 9.57
C THR A 155 7.12 -2.87 9.85
N ILE A 156 5.82 -3.15 9.74
CA ILE A 156 4.73 -2.26 10.12
C ILE A 156 3.95 -2.96 11.22
N LYS A 157 3.76 -2.26 12.33
CA LYS A 157 2.89 -2.67 13.42
C LYS A 157 1.80 -1.64 13.63
N VAL A 158 0.59 -2.13 13.85
CA VAL A 158 -0.56 -1.29 14.22
C VAL A 158 -1.02 -1.62 15.62
N VAL A 159 -1.53 -0.61 16.31
CA VAL A 159 -2.10 -0.77 17.65
C VAL A 159 -3.37 -1.63 17.60
N ASP A 160 -3.73 -2.24 18.73
CA ASP A 160 -4.82 -3.22 18.78
C ASP A 160 -6.16 -2.68 18.29
N TRP A 161 -6.49 -1.43 18.56
CA TRP A 161 -7.74 -0.83 18.10
C TRP A 161 -7.78 -0.63 16.58
N MET A 162 -6.66 -0.71 15.85
CA MET A 162 -6.65 -0.68 14.38
C MET A 162 -6.90 -2.05 13.73
N LYS A 163 -6.98 -3.14 14.49
CA LYS A 163 -7.32 -4.47 13.95
C LYS A 163 -8.69 -4.43 13.27
N GLY A 164 -8.77 -4.90 12.03
CA GLY A 164 -9.94 -4.84 11.16
C GLY A 164 -10.18 -3.51 10.45
N GLN A 165 -9.40 -2.47 10.77
CA GLN A 165 -9.58 -1.10 10.27
C GLN A 165 -8.51 -0.66 9.26
N THR A 166 -7.53 -1.52 8.98
CA THR A 166 -6.49 -1.25 7.98
C THR A 166 -6.85 -1.79 6.61
N CYS A 167 -6.24 -1.25 5.55
CA CYS A 167 -6.21 -1.89 4.23
C CYS A 167 -4.90 -1.57 3.50
N GLY A 168 -4.61 -2.30 2.41
CA GLY A 168 -3.31 -2.31 1.73
C GLY A 168 -2.76 -3.73 1.57
N LEU A 169 -1.51 -3.84 1.10
CA LEU A 169 -0.81 -5.13 0.97
C LEU A 169 -0.65 -5.90 2.28
N CYS A 170 -0.61 -5.21 3.42
CA CYS A 170 -0.53 -5.81 4.74
C CYS A 170 -1.87 -6.38 5.24
N GLY A 171 -2.98 -6.11 4.55
CA GLY A 171 -4.30 -6.62 4.88
C GLY A 171 -4.99 -5.87 6.02
N LYS A 172 -6.01 -6.52 6.60
CA LYS A 172 -6.93 -5.92 7.58
C LYS A 172 -6.58 -6.17 9.04
N ALA A 173 -5.68 -7.10 9.35
CA ALA A 173 -5.40 -7.53 10.72
C ALA A 173 -6.64 -8.03 11.51
N ASP A 174 -7.61 -8.63 10.82
CA ASP A 174 -8.87 -9.15 11.39
C ASP A 174 -8.83 -10.66 11.69
N GLY A 175 -7.71 -11.34 11.41
CA GLY A 175 -7.55 -12.78 11.54
C GLY A 175 -8.13 -13.61 10.38
N GLU A 176 -8.73 -12.99 9.37
CA GLU A 176 -9.36 -13.69 8.24
C GLU A 176 -8.40 -13.91 7.06
N ILE A 177 -7.68 -15.03 7.11
CA ILE A 177 -6.69 -15.40 6.07
C ILE A 177 -7.30 -15.72 4.70
N ARG A 178 -8.60 -16.08 4.62
CA ARG A 178 -9.22 -16.48 3.34
C ARG A 178 -9.60 -15.29 2.49
N GLN A 179 -9.77 -14.12 3.10
CA GLN A 179 -10.13 -12.87 2.42
C GLN A 179 -8.95 -11.89 2.31
N GLU A 180 -7.73 -12.36 2.55
CA GLU A 180 -6.53 -11.52 2.59
C GLU A 180 -6.30 -10.74 1.29
N TYR A 181 -6.63 -11.35 0.15
CA TYR A 181 -6.43 -10.76 -1.18
C TYR A 181 -7.60 -9.89 -1.64
N ARG A 182 -8.11 -9.06 -0.73
CA ARG A 182 -9.17 -8.09 -1.01
C ARG A 182 -8.58 -6.81 -1.61
N THR A 183 -8.97 -6.49 -2.83
CA THR A 183 -8.53 -5.32 -3.59
C THR A 183 -9.23 -4.04 -3.12
N PRO A 184 -8.77 -2.84 -3.53
CA PRO A 184 -9.38 -1.57 -3.11
C PRO A 184 -10.87 -1.44 -3.47
N ASN A 185 -11.31 -2.00 -4.60
CA ASN A 185 -12.73 -2.03 -4.99
C ASN A 185 -13.54 -3.12 -4.26
N GLY A 186 -12.96 -3.78 -3.25
CA GLY A 186 -13.63 -4.79 -2.42
C GLY A 186 -13.73 -6.18 -3.02
N ARG A 187 -13.22 -6.42 -4.23
CA ARG A 187 -13.20 -7.74 -4.86
C ARG A 187 -12.15 -8.64 -4.19
N LEU A 188 -12.43 -9.93 -4.10
CA LEU A 188 -11.47 -10.94 -3.66
C LEU A 188 -10.83 -11.61 -4.88
N THR A 189 -9.53 -11.42 -5.07
CA THR A 189 -8.78 -12.13 -6.12
C THR A 189 -8.13 -13.39 -5.55
N LYS A 190 -7.90 -14.38 -6.42
CA LYS A 190 -7.17 -15.61 -6.08
C LYS A 190 -5.67 -15.49 -6.34
N SER A 191 -5.24 -14.43 -7.03
CA SER A 191 -3.86 -14.22 -7.44
C SER A 191 -3.18 -13.20 -6.52
N ALA A 192 -2.11 -13.62 -5.86
CA ALA A 192 -1.29 -12.72 -5.02
C ALA A 192 -0.69 -11.57 -5.84
N VAL A 193 -0.35 -11.82 -7.12
CA VAL A 193 0.17 -10.81 -8.03
C VAL A 193 -0.91 -9.79 -8.40
N SER A 194 -2.12 -10.26 -8.74
CA SER A 194 -3.26 -9.37 -9.04
C SER A 194 -3.61 -8.52 -7.82
N PHE A 195 -3.64 -9.14 -6.64
CA PHE A 195 -3.84 -8.43 -5.37
C PHE A 195 -2.79 -7.35 -5.19
N ALA A 196 -1.51 -7.69 -5.35
CA ALA A 196 -0.42 -6.74 -5.16
C ALA A 196 -0.48 -5.58 -6.15
N HIS A 197 -0.82 -5.86 -7.41
CA HIS A 197 -0.96 -4.87 -8.47
C HIS A 197 -2.15 -3.93 -8.26
N SER A 198 -3.23 -4.42 -7.63
CA SER A 198 -4.41 -3.58 -7.35
C SER A 198 -4.14 -2.46 -6.34
N TRP A 199 -3.08 -2.56 -5.54
CA TRP A 199 -2.66 -1.55 -4.55
C TRP A 199 -1.55 -0.62 -5.07
N VAL A 200 -1.25 -0.66 -6.36
CA VAL A 200 -0.35 0.30 -7.01
C VAL A 200 -1.08 1.63 -7.17
N LEU A 201 -0.40 2.72 -6.82
CA LEU A 201 -0.84 4.08 -7.12
C LEU A 201 -0.34 4.44 -8.54
N PRO A 202 -1.21 4.44 -9.56
CA PRO A 202 -0.82 4.83 -10.92
C PRO A 202 -0.53 6.33 -10.99
N ALA A 203 0.29 6.76 -11.95
CA ALA A 203 0.39 8.20 -12.23
C ALA A 203 -0.72 8.63 -13.19
N GLU A 204 -1.10 9.89 -13.05
CA GLU A 204 -2.04 10.53 -13.97
C GLU A 204 -1.34 11.00 -15.26
N SER A 205 -0.01 11.18 -15.24
CA SER A 205 0.76 11.62 -16.42
C SER A 205 2.16 11.02 -16.48
N CYS A 206 2.76 11.00 -17.68
CA CYS A 206 4.14 10.54 -17.90
C CYS A 206 5.20 11.63 -17.78
N ARG A 207 4.84 12.85 -17.36
CA ARG A 207 5.74 14.01 -17.46
C ARG A 207 6.94 13.92 -16.52
N ASP A 208 6.75 13.30 -15.37
CA ASP A 208 7.84 13.05 -14.43
C ASP A 208 8.43 11.66 -14.66
N THR A 209 9.73 11.64 -14.98
CA THR A 209 10.48 10.41 -15.16
C THR A 209 10.59 9.54 -13.91
N THR A 210 10.30 10.12 -12.74
CA THR A 210 10.32 9.50 -11.42
C THR A 210 8.95 8.99 -10.97
N GLU A 211 7.87 9.33 -11.68
CA GLU A 211 6.51 8.89 -11.38
C GLU A 211 6.18 7.51 -11.97
N CYS A 212 5.05 6.94 -11.55
CA CYS A 212 4.56 5.66 -12.00
C CYS A 212 4.08 5.72 -13.47
N ARG A 213 4.84 5.17 -14.41
CA ARG A 213 4.51 5.22 -15.86
C ARG A 213 3.46 4.20 -16.29
N MET A 214 2.57 3.84 -15.37
CA MET A 214 1.59 2.78 -15.55
C MET A 214 0.21 3.22 -15.09
N LYS A 215 -0.78 2.58 -15.69
CA LYS A 215 -2.19 2.66 -15.32
C LYS A 215 -2.73 1.26 -15.04
N LEU A 216 -3.82 1.22 -14.30
CA LEU A 216 -4.65 0.04 -14.13
C LEU A 216 -5.79 0.11 -15.16
N GLU A 217 -5.93 -0.92 -15.98
CA GLU A 217 -7.04 -1.01 -16.94
C GLU A 217 -7.54 -2.44 -17.10
N SER A 218 -8.74 -2.60 -17.65
CA SER A 218 -9.26 -3.91 -18.01
C SER A 218 -8.80 -4.29 -19.43
N VAL A 219 -8.44 -5.56 -19.59
CA VAL A 219 -7.81 -6.08 -20.82
C VAL A 219 -8.74 -7.06 -21.49
N GLN A 220 -8.76 -7.06 -22.82
CA GLN A 220 -9.48 -8.07 -23.59
C GLN A 220 -8.64 -9.35 -23.67
N LEU A 221 -9.28 -10.50 -23.48
CA LEU A 221 -8.66 -11.80 -23.74
C LEU A 221 -8.44 -11.97 -25.24
N GLU A 222 -7.20 -12.29 -25.65
CA GLU A 222 -6.85 -12.47 -27.07
C GLU A 222 -7.39 -13.77 -27.66
N SER A 223 -7.53 -14.81 -26.83
CA SER A 223 -8.06 -16.11 -27.24
C SER A 223 -9.54 -16.02 -27.59
N GLN A 224 -9.94 -16.66 -28.69
CA GLN A 224 -11.35 -16.84 -29.03
C GLN A 224 -12.01 -17.82 -28.05
N ILE A 225 -13.00 -17.33 -27.31
CA ILE A 225 -13.76 -18.14 -26.36
C ILE A 225 -15.16 -18.39 -26.89
N HIS A 226 -15.62 -19.63 -26.76
CA HIS A 226 -17.00 -20.01 -27.03
C HIS A 226 -17.69 -20.35 -25.70
N ILE A 227 -18.67 -19.54 -25.30
CA ILE A 227 -19.49 -19.79 -24.12
C ILE A 227 -20.86 -20.24 -24.60
N HIS A 228 -21.31 -21.40 -24.14
CA HIS A 228 -22.57 -22.01 -24.58
C HIS A 228 -22.72 -22.13 -26.11
N GLY A 229 -21.60 -22.31 -26.83
CA GLY A 229 -21.59 -22.46 -28.30
C GLY A 229 -21.59 -21.14 -29.08
N GLN A 230 -21.52 -19.98 -28.41
CA GLN A 230 -21.46 -18.66 -29.05
C GLN A 230 -20.09 -18.00 -28.86
N GLU A 231 -19.55 -17.40 -29.93
CA GLU A 231 -18.32 -16.61 -29.85
C GLU A 231 -18.52 -15.42 -28.90
N SER A 232 -17.60 -15.29 -27.95
CA SER A 232 -17.66 -14.31 -26.88
C SER A 232 -16.37 -13.50 -26.80
N LYS A 233 -16.49 -12.20 -26.54
CA LYS A 233 -15.37 -11.33 -26.16
C LYS A 233 -15.34 -11.21 -24.65
N CYS A 234 -14.16 -11.39 -24.07
CA CYS A 234 -13.96 -11.42 -22.63
C CYS A 234 -13.08 -10.25 -22.19
N PHE A 235 -13.49 -9.53 -21.14
CA PHE A 235 -12.77 -8.40 -20.58
C PHE A 235 -12.45 -8.66 -19.11
N SER A 236 -11.25 -8.30 -18.67
CA SER A 236 -10.83 -8.57 -17.29
C SER A 236 -11.65 -7.72 -16.32
N VAL A 237 -12.14 -8.33 -15.26
CA VAL A 237 -12.89 -7.64 -14.18
C VAL A 237 -11.99 -7.26 -13.02
N GLU A 238 -10.79 -7.84 -12.98
CA GLU A 238 -9.68 -7.39 -12.16
C GLU A 238 -8.78 -6.51 -13.06
N PRO A 239 -8.39 -5.29 -12.64
CA PRO A 239 -7.53 -4.44 -13.44
C PRO A 239 -6.12 -5.04 -13.57
N VAL A 240 -5.50 -4.80 -14.72
CA VAL A 240 -4.15 -5.26 -15.04
C VAL A 240 -3.26 -4.03 -15.26
N LEU A 241 -2.03 -4.08 -14.74
CA LEU A 241 -1.06 -3.00 -14.93
C LEU A 241 -0.63 -2.93 -16.40
N ARG A 242 -0.79 -1.76 -16.99
CA ARG A 242 -0.41 -1.44 -18.35
C ARG A 242 0.41 -0.16 -18.39
N CYS A 243 1.29 -0.06 -19.37
CA CYS A 243 2.02 1.18 -19.58
C CYS A 243 1.04 2.27 -20.01
N LEU A 244 1.35 3.50 -19.63
CA LEU A 244 0.64 4.66 -20.16
C LEU A 244 0.84 4.78 -21.67
N SER A 245 -0.06 5.52 -22.33
CA SER A 245 0.01 5.79 -23.77
C SER A 245 1.36 6.40 -24.16
N GLY A 246 1.94 5.95 -25.28
CA GLY A 246 3.27 6.41 -25.72
C GLY A 246 4.45 5.74 -25.00
N CYS A 247 4.19 4.79 -24.11
CA CYS A 247 5.20 3.95 -23.46
C CYS A 247 5.05 2.48 -23.85
N PHE A 248 6.14 1.72 -23.76
CA PHE A 248 6.20 0.29 -24.05
C PHE A 248 6.75 -0.49 -22.85
N PRO A 249 6.25 -1.71 -22.61
CA PRO A 249 6.76 -2.53 -21.51
C PRO A 249 8.18 -2.99 -21.80
N VAL A 250 9.05 -2.88 -20.79
CA VAL A 250 10.41 -3.43 -20.81
C VAL A 250 10.61 -4.57 -19.81
N LYS A 251 9.63 -4.76 -18.90
CA LYS A 251 9.55 -5.89 -17.98
C LYS A 251 8.08 -6.23 -17.79
N THR A 252 7.74 -7.51 -17.84
CA THR A 252 6.37 -8.00 -17.67
C THR A 252 6.34 -9.19 -16.70
N THR A 253 5.13 -9.55 -16.27
CA THR A 253 4.87 -10.75 -15.48
C THR A 253 3.49 -11.31 -15.83
N SER A 254 3.28 -12.59 -15.63
CA SER A 254 1.99 -13.22 -15.83
C SER A 254 1.12 -13.07 -14.58
N VAL A 255 -0.13 -12.70 -14.77
CA VAL A 255 -1.13 -12.58 -13.71
C VAL A 255 -2.39 -13.34 -14.09
N THR A 256 -2.90 -14.18 -13.19
CA THR A 256 -4.22 -14.80 -13.38
C THR A 256 -5.31 -13.85 -12.90
N VAL A 257 -6.21 -13.45 -13.79
CA VAL A 257 -7.32 -12.54 -13.51
C VAL A 257 -8.65 -13.15 -13.92
N GLY A 258 -9.73 -12.65 -13.31
CA GLY A 258 -11.08 -12.97 -13.75
C GLY A 258 -11.47 -12.20 -15.01
N TYR A 259 -12.26 -12.83 -15.87
CA TYR A 259 -12.85 -12.23 -17.06
C TYR A 259 -14.36 -12.35 -17.03
N HIS A 260 -15.02 -11.31 -17.54
CA HIS A 260 -16.44 -11.31 -17.88
C HIS A 260 -16.57 -11.33 -19.40
N CYS A 261 -17.44 -12.20 -19.91
CA CYS A 261 -17.57 -12.49 -21.31
C CYS A 261 -18.96 -12.11 -21.82
N LEU A 262 -18.98 -11.43 -22.96
CA LEU A 262 -20.18 -11.02 -23.65
C LEU A 262 -20.20 -11.64 -25.05
N PRO A 263 -21.38 -11.98 -25.59
CA PRO A 263 -21.52 -12.31 -27.00
C PRO A 263 -20.81 -11.29 -27.90
N ALA A 264 -20.10 -11.76 -28.93
CA ALA A 264 -19.22 -10.92 -29.75
C ALA A 264 -19.95 -9.76 -30.46
N ASP A 265 -21.24 -9.95 -30.76
CA ASP A 265 -22.17 -8.95 -31.30
C ASP A 265 -22.57 -7.89 -30.27
N ALA A 266 -22.77 -8.27 -29.00
CA ALA A 266 -23.07 -7.36 -27.90
C ALA A 266 -21.85 -6.57 -27.41
N ALA A 267 -20.64 -7.11 -27.59
CA ALA A 267 -19.37 -6.52 -27.16
C ALA A 267 -18.83 -5.42 -28.09
N GLN A 268 -19.65 -4.88 -29.01
CA GLN A 268 -19.28 -3.71 -29.81
C GLN A 268 -19.15 -2.43 -28.99
N ASN A 269 -19.84 -2.36 -27.84
CA ASN A 269 -19.67 -1.31 -26.85
C ASN A 269 -18.96 -1.89 -25.63
N TYR A 270 -17.90 -1.21 -25.16
CA TYR A 270 -17.20 -1.59 -23.94
C TYR A 270 -18.20 -1.62 -22.77
N PRO A 271 -18.24 -2.70 -21.96
CA PRO A 271 -19.21 -2.79 -20.88
C PRO A 271 -18.99 -1.68 -19.84
N GLU A 272 -20.04 -0.88 -19.59
CA GLU A 272 -20.05 0.04 -18.47
C GLU A 272 -19.86 -0.73 -17.14
N ASN A 273 -18.97 -0.20 -16.29
CA ASN A 273 -18.63 -0.76 -14.98
C ASN A 273 -18.15 -2.23 -15.03
N ILE A 274 -17.22 -2.53 -15.94
CA ILE A 274 -16.63 -3.89 -16.07
C ILE A 274 -16.13 -4.46 -14.72
N TYR A 275 -15.63 -3.61 -13.83
CA TYR A 275 -15.09 -4.02 -12.53
C TYR A 275 -16.13 -4.57 -11.55
N ASP A 276 -17.42 -4.38 -11.82
CA ASP A 276 -18.53 -4.88 -11.01
C ASP A 276 -19.14 -6.18 -11.57
N LYS A 277 -18.70 -6.62 -12.76
CA LYS A 277 -19.27 -7.79 -13.44
C LYS A 277 -18.81 -9.11 -12.83
N SER A 278 -19.59 -10.17 -13.04
CA SER A 278 -19.24 -11.52 -12.60
C SER A 278 -17.96 -12.03 -13.27
N VAL A 279 -17.29 -12.97 -12.61
CA VAL A 279 -16.19 -13.72 -13.23
C VAL A 279 -16.79 -14.95 -13.90
N ASP A 280 -16.72 -15.01 -15.22
CA ASP A 280 -17.21 -16.16 -15.99
C ASP A 280 -16.10 -17.20 -16.18
N LEU A 281 -14.86 -16.73 -16.35
CA LEU A 281 -13.66 -17.56 -16.43
C LEU A 281 -12.44 -16.86 -15.84
N ARG A 282 -11.38 -17.62 -15.59
CA ARG A 282 -10.09 -17.09 -15.12
C ARG A 282 -9.01 -17.52 -16.08
N GLU A 283 -8.27 -16.54 -16.57
CA GLU A 283 -7.19 -16.75 -17.53
C GLU A 283 -5.98 -15.88 -17.20
N THR A 284 -4.86 -16.20 -17.83
CA THR A 284 -3.63 -15.43 -17.67
C THR A 284 -3.66 -14.18 -18.53
N ALA A 285 -3.27 -13.06 -17.95
CA ALA A 285 -2.94 -11.82 -18.64
C ALA A 285 -1.46 -11.48 -18.42
N GLU A 286 -0.87 -10.78 -19.37
CA GLU A 286 0.41 -10.12 -19.15
C GLU A 286 0.19 -8.81 -18.39
N ALA A 287 0.92 -8.58 -17.29
CA ALA A 287 0.96 -7.33 -16.56
C ALA A 287 2.35 -6.69 -16.69
N HIS A 288 2.40 -5.36 -16.83
CA HIS A 288 3.65 -4.63 -17.01
C HIS A 288 4.28 -4.30 -15.64
N LEU A 289 5.60 -4.46 -15.52
CA LEU A 289 6.39 -4.17 -14.32
C LEU A 289 7.42 -3.07 -14.52
N ALA A 290 7.74 -2.70 -15.76
CA ALA A 290 8.54 -1.53 -16.08
C ALA A 290 8.16 -1.01 -17.47
N CYS A 291 8.16 0.30 -17.64
CA CYS A 291 7.79 0.97 -18.88
C CYS A 291 8.89 1.93 -19.32
N SER A 292 9.26 1.85 -20.60
CA SER A 292 10.08 2.86 -21.26
C SER A 292 9.18 3.77 -22.08
N CYS A 293 9.48 5.06 -22.03
CA CYS A 293 8.64 6.11 -22.59
C CYS A 293 9.47 6.96 -23.54
N THR A 294 8.88 7.38 -24.67
CA THR A 294 9.52 8.34 -25.57
C THR A 294 9.26 9.78 -25.10
N ALA A 295 10.00 10.77 -25.60
CA ALA A 295 9.80 12.17 -25.24
C ALA A 295 8.41 12.75 -25.62
N GLN A 296 7.57 11.96 -26.28
CA GLN A 296 6.27 12.34 -26.82
C GLN A 296 5.11 11.75 -26.00
N CYS A 297 5.31 11.40 -24.73
CA CYS A 297 4.19 10.94 -23.90
C CYS A 297 3.10 12.01 -23.81
N VAL A 298 1.92 11.68 -24.34
CA VAL A 298 0.69 12.47 -24.29
C VAL A 298 -0.22 11.89 -23.22
#